data_AF-A0A2S1QVG8-F1
#
_entry.id   AF-A0A2S1QVG8-F1
#
_cell.length_a   1.000
_cell.length_b   1.000
_cell.length_c   1.000
_cell.angle_alpha   90.00
_cell.angle_beta   90.00
_cell.angle_gamma   90.00
#
_symmetry.space_group_name_H-M   'P 1'
#
loop_
_entity.id
_entity.type
_entity.pdbx_description
1 polymer ?
#
loop_
_entity_poly.entity_id
_entity_poly.type
_entity_poly.pdbx_seq_one_letter_code
_entity_poly.pdbx_strand_id
1 'polypeptide(L)'
;MFKRLKRKYVLPAVAVGFLFVGASFKDDFFEIAKQIEIFTTLFKTVNNNYVDETNPGQLMDKAIKSMLADLDPYTNYFNEQDVAKFKINNTGEYTGIGALITRKESKLIIKEPYKDYPADKAGLKAGDEIIQIGDIVLADFKEDASELLKGSRNTKIDIKYLRQGKPMSTQLVLNEVDVKAVPYYALVGKETGYIVLSQFNAKASQETKAALIDLKGQGAKNIILDLRGNPGGLVNEAVAICNLFVPQNEIIVTTKSKNEKYNNTYKTQKAPVDTEIPLAILVDGKSASASEIVSGALQDLDRAVIVGSRSFGKGLVQRPLDLVYGTQVKVTISRYYTPSGRSIQALDYTHKDVDGKAIRIDKKNYNAFKTRKGRTVYDGGGILPDVELEESKTSAIADALVRNDGIFNYATVYYYKNPNLGTTIPTVSDAEFEAFKQYLKKEKFEFDTETEKSLKATLEVAKKEKVDESIAAEYQQLLAALQKSEEKELNTHKAEIKQMLLDELIKRYQYKEGLYKYYTTSNPEIQKAAALLNNPSQYNKILLK
;
A
#
# COMPACT_ATOMS: atom_id res chain seq x y z
N MET A 1 -31.88 67.80 12.89
CA MET A 1 -30.58 68.46 12.68
C MET A 1 -29.54 67.43 12.23
N PHE A 2 -29.66 66.87 11.01
CA PHE A 2 -28.57 66.09 10.40
C PHE A 2 -27.81 67.02 9.46
N LYS A 3 -26.67 67.55 9.93
CA LYS A 3 -25.77 68.36 9.10
C LYS A 3 -25.27 67.48 7.95
N ARG A 4 -25.57 67.90 6.72
CA ARG A 4 -25.03 67.34 5.46
C ARG A 4 -23.52 67.13 5.61
N LEU A 5 -23.07 65.88 5.74
CA LEU A 5 -21.68 65.54 5.47
C LEU A 5 -21.38 66.03 4.04
N LYS A 6 -20.44 66.97 3.88
CA LYS A 6 -20.11 67.51 2.57
C LYS A 6 -19.67 66.35 1.67
N ARG A 7 -20.32 66.22 0.50
CA ARG A 7 -20.06 65.21 -0.55
C ARG A 7 -18.56 65.03 -0.87
N LYS A 8 -17.76 66.07 -0.61
CA LYS A 8 -16.29 66.11 -0.72
C LYS A 8 -15.53 65.14 0.19
N TYR A 9 -16.11 64.67 1.30
CA TYR A 9 -15.45 63.74 2.24
C TYR A 9 -16.03 62.32 2.20
N VAL A 10 -17.27 62.17 1.74
CA VAL A 10 -17.92 60.85 1.61
C VAL A 10 -17.38 60.07 0.42
N LEU A 11 -17.16 60.72 -0.74
CA LEU A 11 -16.61 60.04 -1.91
C LEU A 11 -15.18 59.51 -1.70
N PRO A 12 -14.24 60.27 -1.11
CA PRO A 12 -12.91 59.75 -0.82
C PRO A 12 -12.94 58.63 0.23
N ALA A 13 -13.77 58.74 1.27
CA ALA A 13 -13.88 57.69 2.28
C ALA A 13 -14.48 56.38 1.72
N VAL A 14 -15.47 56.48 0.83
CA VAL A 14 -16.02 55.32 0.11
C VAL A 14 -15.00 54.76 -0.88
N ALA A 15 -14.25 55.60 -1.61
CA ALA A 15 -13.21 55.16 -2.53
C ALA A 15 -12.02 54.48 -1.80
N VAL A 16 -11.62 55.02 -0.65
CA VAL A 16 -10.61 54.41 0.23
C VAL A 16 -11.14 53.11 0.85
N GLY A 17 -12.42 53.06 1.22
CA GLY A 17 -13.10 51.82 1.66
C GLY A 17 -13.12 50.76 0.55
N PHE A 18 -13.43 51.12 -0.70
CA PHE A 18 -13.38 50.22 -1.84
C PHE A 18 -11.95 49.80 -2.23
N LEU A 19 -10.96 50.67 -2.03
CA LEU A 19 -9.53 50.33 -2.21
C LEU A 19 -9.04 49.35 -1.13
N PHE A 20 -9.44 49.54 0.13
CA PHE A 20 -9.10 48.61 1.22
C PHE A 20 -9.82 47.26 1.09
N VAL A 21 -11.09 47.26 0.68
CA VAL A 21 -11.84 46.02 0.39
C VAL A 21 -11.27 45.34 -0.87
N GLY A 22 -10.94 46.08 -1.92
CA GLY A 22 -10.35 45.56 -3.15
C GLY A 22 -8.93 45.01 -2.99
N ALA A 23 -8.14 45.56 -2.05
CA ALA A 23 -6.82 45.06 -1.69
C ALA A 23 -6.87 43.81 -0.79
N SER A 24 -7.93 43.65 0.03
CA SER A 24 -8.05 42.51 0.94
C SER A 24 -8.53 41.20 0.26
N PHE A 25 -8.93 41.25 -1.01
CA PHE A 25 -9.40 40.09 -1.80
C PHE A 25 -8.42 39.64 -2.91
N LYS A 26 -7.21 40.19 -2.97
CA LYS A 26 -6.28 39.99 -4.09
C LYS A 26 -4.86 39.74 -3.61
N ASP A 27 -4.49 38.46 -3.51
CA ASP A 27 -3.09 38.03 -3.68
C ASP A 27 -3.04 36.72 -4.47
N ASP A 28 -3.87 35.73 -4.11
CA ASP A 28 -3.81 34.40 -4.74
C ASP A 28 -4.18 34.38 -6.24
N PHE A 29 -5.25 35.07 -6.67
CA PHE A 29 -5.68 35.02 -8.07
C PHE A 29 -4.73 35.71 -9.03
N PHE A 30 -4.12 36.82 -8.60
CA PHE A 30 -3.14 37.53 -9.43
C PHE A 30 -1.86 36.72 -9.56
N GLU A 31 -1.34 36.16 -8.46
CA GLU A 31 -0.18 35.28 -8.52
C GLU A 31 -0.45 34.04 -9.39
N ILE A 32 -1.62 33.38 -9.27
CA ILE A 32 -1.98 32.26 -10.17
C ILE A 32 -1.94 32.70 -11.64
N ALA A 33 -2.58 33.82 -11.99
CA ALA A 33 -2.62 34.30 -13.38
C ALA A 33 -1.21 34.62 -13.91
N LYS A 34 -0.39 35.30 -13.12
CA LYS A 34 1.00 35.62 -13.43
C LYS A 34 1.84 34.36 -13.64
N GLN A 35 1.73 33.36 -12.77
CA GLN A 35 2.48 32.10 -12.93
C GLN A 35 2.04 31.32 -14.18
N ILE A 36 0.75 31.32 -14.52
CA ILE A 36 0.25 30.71 -15.76
C ILE A 36 0.82 31.41 -17.01
N GLU A 37 0.90 32.73 -17.00
CA GLU A 37 1.46 33.51 -18.12
C GLU A 37 2.97 33.25 -18.30
N ILE A 38 3.72 33.23 -17.19
CA ILE A 38 5.15 32.88 -17.18
C ILE A 38 5.34 31.48 -17.76
N PHE A 39 4.58 30.49 -17.25
CA PHE A 39 4.69 29.11 -17.72
C PHE A 39 4.36 28.97 -19.21
N THR A 40 3.28 29.61 -19.67
CA THR A 40 2.87 29.57 -21.08
C THR A 40 3.94 30.14 -21.99
N THR A 41 4.53 31.27 -21.60
CA THR A 41 5.58 31.95 -22.37
C THR A 41 6.86 31.12 -22.38
N LEU A 42 7.27 30.59 -21.23
CA LEU A 42 8.41 29.68 -21.09
C LEU A 42 8.24 28.45 -22.00
N PHE A 43 7.12 27.75 -21.89
CA PHE A 43 6.85 26.53 -22.63
C PHE A 43 6.90 26.77 -24.15
N LYS A 44 6.27 27.85 -24.64
CA LYS A 44 6.35 28.24 -26.06
C LYS A 44 7.77 28.57 -26.49
N THR A 45 8.50 29.34 -25.67
CA THR A 45 9.87 29.78 -25.98
C THR A 45 10.80 28.58 -26.10
N VAL A 46 10.72 27.61 -25.18
CA VAL A 46 11.53 26.39 -25.24
C VAL A 46 11.18 25.55 -26.47
N ASN A 47 9.90 25.26 -26.74
CA ASN A 47 9.53 24.45 -27.91
C ASN A 47 9.94 25.10 -29.25
N ASN A 48 9.98 26.43 -29.34
CA ASN A 48 10.31 27.14 -30.57
C ASN A 48 11.81 27.37 -30.78
N ASN A 49 12.62 27.40 -29.70
CA ASN A 49 14.03 27.81 -29.77
C ASN A 49 15.01 26.73 -29.31
N TYR A 50 14.55 25.57 -28.82
CA TYR A 50 15.43 24.48 -28.48
C TYR A 50 16.11 23.92 -29.74
N VAL A 51 17.37 23.52 -29.61
CA VAL A 51 18.22 23.13 -30.75
C VAL A 51 17.76 21.82 -31.42
N ASP A 52 17.13 20.93 -30.65
CA ASP A 52 16.61 19.65 -31.11
C ASP A 52 15.07 19.65 -31.17
N GLU A 53 14.50 18.69 -31.91
CA GLU A 53 13.04 18.51 -31.97
C GLU A 53 12.48 18.15 -30.60
N THR A 54 11.48 18.90 -30.15
CA THR A 54 10.79 18.67 -28.88
C THR A 54 9.48 17.94 -29.10
N ASN A 55 9.02 17.18 -28.09
CA ASN A 55 7.67 16.64 -28.05
C ASN A 55 6.85 17.40 -27.00
N PRO A 56 6.00 18.36 -27.39
CA PRO A 56 5.27 19.20 -26.45
C PRO A 56 4.39 18.40 -25.48
N GLY A 57 3.74 17.34 -25.97
CA GLY A 57 2.88 16.49 -25.13
C GLY A 57 3.65 15.78 -24.03
N GLN A 58 4.78 15.16 -24.36
CA GLN A 58 5.65 14.49 -23.38
C GLN A 58 6.30 15.48 -22.42
N LEU A 59 6.72 16.65 -22.92
CA LEU A 59 7.33 17.69 -22.09
C LEU A 59 6.32 18.22 -21.06
N MET A 60 5.08 18.48 -21.48
CA MET A 60 3.99 18.91 -20.60
C MET A 60 3.61 17.84 -19.58
N ASP A 61 3.47 16.58 -20.02
CA ASP A 61 3.16 15.46 -19.11
C ASP A 61 4.21 15.31 -18.01
N LYS A 62 5.51 15.37 -18.37
CA LYS A 62 6.62 15.38 -17.40
C LYS A 62 6.54 16.58 -16.45
N ALA A 63 6.33 17.79 -16.97
CA ALA A 63 6.26 19.00 -16.16
C ALA A 63 5.12 18.94 -15.13
N ILE A 64 3.91 18.53 -15.54
CA ILE A 64 2.76 18.38 -14.64
C ILE A 64 3.04 17.30 -13.59
N LYS A 65 3.52 16.12 -13.99
CA LYS A 65 3.80 15.02 -13.06
C LYS A 65 4.88 15.38 -12.04
N SER A 66 5.95 16.06 -12.48
CA SER A 66 6.98 16.57 -11.57
C SER A 66 6.45 17.61 -10.58
N MET A 67 5.61 18.55 -11.04
CA MET A 67 4.97 19.55 -10.16
C MET A 67 4.11 18.90 -9.06
N LEU A 68 3.38 17.83 -9.39
CA LEU A 68 2.50 17.15 -8.43
C LEU A 68 3.26 16.21 -7.48
N ALA A 69 4.38 15.63 -7.91
CA ALA A 69 5.21 14.74 -7.10
C ALA A 69 5.70 15.40 -5.81
N ASP A 70 5.88 16.72 -5.83
CA ASP A 70 6.25 17.50 -4.65
C ASP A 70 5.10 17.57 -3.63
N LEU A 71 3.82 17.48 -4.00
CA LEU A 71 2.74 17.66 -3.03
C LEU A 71 2.63 16.47 -2.08
N ASP A 72 2.41 15.29 -2.64
CA ASP A 72 2.30 14.01 -1.95
C ASP A 72 2.32 12.88 -3.00
N PRO A 73 2.65 11.62 -2.63
CA PRO A 73 2.74 10.51 -3.59
C PRO A 73 1.39 10.03 -4.14
N TYR A 74 0.27 10.58 -3.65
CA TYR A 74 -1.09 10.18 -4.01
C TYR A 74 -1.78 11.17 -4.95
N THR A 75 -1.28 12.41 -5.05
CA THR A 75 -1.76 13.43 -5.96
C THR A 75 -1.12 13.23 -7.33
N ASN A 76 -1.90 12.76 -8.31
CA ASN A 76 -1.40 12.30 -9.60
C ASN A 76 -2.24 12.85 -10.76
N TYR A 77 -1.56 13.23 -11.84
CA TYR A 77 -2.19 13.58 -13.11
C TYR A 77 -2.28 12.35 -14.01
N PHE A 78 -3.43 12.20 -14.67
CA PHE A 78 -3.73 11.17 -15.63
C PHE A 78 -4.01 11.86 -16.97
N ASN A 79 -3.16 11.62 -17.97
CA ASN A 79 -3.49 11.95 -19.35
C ASN A 79 -4.61 11.02 -19.89
N GLU A 80 -5.09 11.24 -21.11
CA GLU A 80 -6.18 10.46 -21.70
C GLU A 80 -5.96 8.95 -21.65
N GLN A 81 -4.72 8.50 -21.95
CA GLN A 81 -4.35 7.09 -21.93
C GLN A 81 -4.36 6.55 -20.50
N ASP A 82 -3.81 7.30 -19.54
CA ASP A 82 -3.79 6.94 -18.13
C ASP A 82 -5.22 6.83 -17.56
N VAL A 83 -6.15 7.71 -17.97
CA VAL A 83 -7.57 7.67 -17.58
C VAL A 83 -8.27 6.42 -18.12
N ALA A 84 -8.06 6.10 -19.40
CA ALA A 84 -8.62 4.88 -20.00
C ALA A 84 -8.13 3.64 -19.25
N LYS A 85 -6.83 3.56 -18.96
CA LYS A 85 -6.21 2.47 -18.17
C LYS A 85 -6.81 2.39 -16.76
N PHE A 86 -6.94 3.52 -16.07
CA PHE A 86 -7.49 3.56 -14.72
C PHE A 86 -8.93 3.05 -14.66
N LYS A 87 -9.77 3.44 -15.63
CA LYS A 87 -11.16 2.97 -15.72
C LYS A 87 -11.23 1.45 -15.93
N ILE A 88 -10.41 0.91 -16.84
CA ILE A 88 -10.33 -0.55 -17.09
C ILE A 88 -9.89 -1.30 -15.83
N ASN A 89 -8.92 -0.78 -15.08
CA ASN A 89 -8.44 -1.45 -13.86
C ASN A 89 -9.46 -1.40 -12.69
N ASN A 90 -10.40 -0.44 -12.70
CA ASN A 90 -11.28 -0.17 -11.57
C ASN A 90 -12.68 -0.80 -11.70
N THR A 91 -13.04 -1.39 -12.85
CA THR A 91 -14.32 -2.09 -13.06
C THR A 91 -14.39 -3.46 -12.35
N GLY A 92 -13.28 -3.95 -11.78
CA GLY A 92 -13.22 -5.22 -11.05
C GLY A 92 -13.25 -6.47 -11.95
N GLU A 93 -13.80 -6.36 -13.15
CA GLU A 93 -13.69 -7.33 -14.24
C GLU A 93 -12.49 -6.95 -15.11
N TYR A 94 -11.32 -7.46 -14.74
CA TYR A 94 -10.11 -7.34 -15.55
C TYR A 94 -9.91 -8.65 -16.32
N THR A 95 -9.89 -8.57 -17.65
CA THR A 95 -9.38 -9.68 -18.46
C THR A 95 -7.87 -9.59 -18.47
N GLY A 96 -7.22 -10.60 -17.90
CA GLY A 96 -5.77 -10.65 -17.82
C GLY A 96 -5.28 -12.06 -17.53
N ILE A 97 -4.04 -12.14 -17.05
CA ILE A 97 -3.37 -13.43 -16.91
C ILE A 97 -3.60 -14.10 -15.55
N GLY A 98 -4.14 -13.36 -14.58
CA GLY A 98 -4.33 -13.85 -13.20
C GLY A 98 -3.01 -14.28 -12.55
N ALA A 99 -2.05 -13.36 -12.54
CA ALA A 99 -0.78 -13.51 -11.84
C ALA A 99 -0.30 -12.14 -11.35
N LEU A 100 0.40 -12.13 -10.21
CA LEU A 100 1.21 -11.00 -9.81
C LEU A 100 2.50 -11.00 -10.64
N ILE A 101 2.76 -9.89 -11.33
CA ILE A 101 3.97 -9.66 -12.12
C ILE A 101 4.69 -8.43 -11.59
N THR A 102 6.02 -8.43 -11.68
CA THR A 102 6.81 -7.23 -11.38
C THR A 102 7.80 -6.94 -12.50
N ARG A 103 8.16 -5.67 -12.67
CA ARG A 103 9.26 -5.26 -13.54
C ARG A 103 10.44 -4.81 -12.69
N LYS A 104 11.59 -5.45 -12.84
CA LYS A 104 12.84 -5.11 -12.13
C LYS A 104 14.01 -5.18 -13.11
N GLU A 105 14.83 -4.13 -13.15
CA GLU A 105 15.97 -4.05 -14.08
C GLU A 105 15.59 -4.38 -15.54
N SER A 106 14.45 -3.82 -15.98
CA SER A 106 13.84 -4.08 -17.31
C SER A 106 13.29 -5.49 -17.55
N LYS A 107 13.46 -6.43 -16.61
CA LYS A 107 12.94 -7.80 -16.69
C LYS A 107 11.52 -7.89 -16.15
N LEU A 108 10.64 -8.60 -16.86
CA LEU A 108 9.28 -8.86 -16.42
C LEU A 108 9.20 -10.24 -15.77
N ILE A 109 9.02 -10.29 -14.45
CA ILE A 109 9.08 -11.52 -13.66
C ILE A 109 7.68 -11.90 -13.15
N ILE A 110 7.29 -13.17 -13.33
CA ILE A 110 6.13 -13.75 -12.67
C ILE A 110 6.44 -13.93 -11.18
N LYS A 111 5.74 -13.20 -10.30
CA LYS A 111 5.86 -13.35 -8.85
C LYS A 111 4.95 -14.43 -8.29
N GLU A 112 3.68 -14.40 -8.66
CA GLU A 112 2.69 -15.33 -8.11
C GLU A 112 1.57 -15.59 -9.12
N PRO A 113 1.59 -16.73 -9.85
CA PRO A 113 0.42 -17.19 -10.60
C PRO A 113 -0.72 -17.53 -9.65
N TYR A 114 -1.93 -17.08 -9.96
CA TYR A 114 -3.10 -17.47 -9.19
C TYR A 114 -3.62 -18.82 -9.68
N LYS A 115 -3.94 -19.69 -8.73
CA LYS A 115 -4.45 -21.04 -9.00
C LYS A 115 -5.67 -20.99 -9.93
N ASP A 116 -5.69 -21.87 -10.93
CA ASP A 116 -6.78 -22.02 -11.91
C ASP A 116 -7.03 -20.81 -12.84
N TYR A 117 -6.18 -19.78 -12.77
CA TYR A 117 -6.21 -18.63 -13.68
C TYR A 117 -5.33 -18.85 -14.93
N PRO A 118 -5.45 -18.01 -15.97
CA PRO A 118 -4.76 -18.20 -17.25
C PRO A 118 -3.25 -18.49 -17.17
N ALA A 119 -2.50 -17.77 -16.34
CA ALA A 119 -1.06 -17.96 -16.19
C ALA A 119 -0.72 -19.34 -15.61
N ASP A 120 -1.45 -19.77 -14.58
CA ASP A 120 -1.27 -21.10 -13.98
C ASP A 120 -1.65 -22.21 -14.95
N LYS A 121 -2.78 -22.05 -15.66
CA LYS A 121 -3.22 -22.98 -16.73
C LYS A 121 -2.23 -23.06 -17.89
N ALA A 122 -1.56 -21.96 -18.23
CA ALA A 122 -0.49 -21.91 -19.21
C ALA A 122 0.85 -22.50 -18.68
N GLY A 123 0.89 -22.94 -17.42
CA GLY A 123 2.05 -23.55 -16.81
C GLY A 123 3.14 -22.56 -16.40
N LEU A 124 2.85 -21.25 -16.37
CA LEU A 124 3.76 -20.23 -15.84
C LEU A 124 3.92 -20.41 -14.33
N LYS A 125 5.12 -20.14 -13.81
CA LYS A 125 5.49 -20.35 -12.41
C LYS A 125 6.26 -19.15 -11.87
N ALA A 126 6.27 -19.02 -10.55
CA ALA A 126 7.05 -17.99 -9.87
C ALA A 126 8.53 -18.07 -10.28
N GLY A 127 9.10 -16.93 -10.66
CA GLY A 127 10.48 -16.80 -11.11
C GLY A 127 10.69 -16.95 -12.61
N ASP A 128 9.64 -17.18 -13.39
CA ASP A 128 9.73 -17.08 -14.85
C ASP A 128 9.96 -15.63 -15.27
N GLU A 129 10.98 -15.41 -16.12
CA GLU A 129 11.26 -14.12 -16.75
C GLU A 129 10.63 -14.10 -18.15
N ILE A 130 9.58 -13.31 -18.34
CA ILE A 130 8.98 -13.14 -19.66
C ILE A 130 9.93 -12.28 -20.51
N ILE A 131 10.27 -12.80 -21.70
CA ILE A 131 11.18 -12.13 -22.65
C ILE A 131 10.47 -11.70 -23.93
N GLN A 132 9.32 -12.30 -24.26
CA GLN A 132 8.53 -11.94 -25.44
C GLN A 132 7.03 -12.20 -25.20
N ILE A 133 6.19 -11.28 -25.67
CA ILE A 133 4.73 -11.35 -25.64
C ILE A 133 4.20 -11.14 -27.06
N GLY A 134 3.56 -12.15 -27.64
CA GLY A 134 3.22 -12.16 -29.07
C GLY A 134 4.48 -11.96 -29.91
N ASP A 135 4.49 -10.94 -30.77
CA ASP A 135 5.65 -10.58 -31.60
C ASP A 135 6.60 -9.57 -30.93
N ILE A 136 6.28 -9.10 -29.72
CA ILE A 136 7.03 -8.03 -29.05
C ILE A 136 8.08 -8.60 -28.11
N VAL A 137 9.35 -8.33 -28.41
CA VAL A 137 10.49 -8.65 -27.54
C VAL A 137 10.62 -7.57 -26.46
N LEU A 138 10.64 -7.99 -25.19
CA LEU A 138 10.56 -7.06 -24.06
C LEU A 138 11.86 -6.31 -23.76
N ALA A 139 13.01 -6.79 -24.26
CA ALA A 139 14.29 -6.12 -24.09
C ALA A 139 14.29 -4.69 -24.69
N ASP A 140 13.60 -4.51 -25.81
CA ASP A 140 13.51 -3.24 -26.53
C ASP A 140 12.23 -2.45 -26.19
N PHE A 141 11.32 -3.06 -25.43
CA PHE A 141 10.02 -2.49 -25.13
C PHE A 141 10.08 -1.57 -23.90
N LYS A 142 10.08 -0.26 -24.12
CA LYS A 142 10.21 0.75 -23.05
C LYS A 142 8.89 1.07 -22.34
N GLU A 143 7.76 0.70 -22.93
CA GLU A 143 6.44 0.95 -22.34
C GLU A 143 6.05 -0.13 -21.31
N ASP A 144 4.86 -0.01 -20.74
CA ASP A 144 4.33 -0.95 -19.76
C ASP A 144 3.92 -2.28 -20.43
N ALA A 145 4.76 -3.30 -20.27
CA ALA A 145 4.54 -4.64 -20.84
C ALA A 145 3.28 -5.33 -20.30
N SER A 146 2.72 -4.87 -19.16
CA SER A 146 1.47 -5.42 -18.65
C SER A 146 0.28 -5.13 -19.57
N GLU A 147 0.34 -4.09 -20.40
CA GLU A 147 -0.69 -3.78 -21.40
C GLU A 147 -0.78 -4.84 -22.49
N LEU A 148 0.35 -5.48 -22.82
CA LEU A 148 0.39 -6.56 -23.82
C LEU A 148 -0.28 -7.85 -23.33
N LEU A 149 -0.55 -7.93 -22.03
CA LEU A 149 -1.21 -9.05 -21.37
C LEU A 149 -2.70 -8.78 -21.13
N LYS A 150 -3.23 -7.70 -21.73
CA LYS A 150 -4.64 -7.32 -21.72
C LYS A 150 -5.28 -7.59 -23.07
N GLY A 151 -6.57 -7.86 -23.05
CA GLY A 151 -7.33 -8.09 -24.27
C GLY A 151 -8.71 -8.63 -23.96
N SER A 152 -9.44 -8.99 -25.01
CA SER A 152 -10.74 -9.63 -24.87
C SER A 152 -10.60 -11.06 -24.33
N ARG A 153 -11.69 -11.57 -23.74
CA ARG A 153 -11.79 -12.97 -23.34
C ARG A 153 -11.45 -13.90 -24.50
N ASN A 154 -10.77 -15.01 -24.21
CA ASN A 154 -10.32 -16.04 -25.15
C ASN A 154 -9.23 -15.62 -26.15
N THR A 155 -8.70 -14.40 -26.06
CA THR A 155 -7.50 -14.02 -26.81
C THR A 155 -6.35 -14.94 -26.45
N LYS A 156 -5.67 -15.45 -27.47
CA LYS A 156 -4.47 -16.29 -27.35
C LYS A 156 -3.24 -15.41 -27.50
N ILE A 157 -2.31 -15.53 -26.57
CA ILE A 157 -1.07 -14.76 -26.55
C ILE A 157 0.07 -15.75 -26.38
N ASP A 158 0.97 -15.80 -27.37
CA ASP A 158 2.17 -16.61 -27.26
C ASP A 158 3.18 -15.91 -26.34
N ILE A 159 3.71 -16.63 -25.37
CA ILE A 159 4.65 -16.13 -24.37
C ILE A 159 5.95 -16.92 -24.49
N LYS A 160 7.08 -16.22 -24.68
CA LYS A 160 8.40 -16.80 -24.46
C LYS A 160 8.98 -16.27 -23.17
N TYR A 161 9.57 -17.17 -22.40
CA TYR A 161 10.08 -16.87 -21.08
C TYR A 161 11.34 -17.69 -20.76
N LEU A 162 12.16 -17.20 -19.85
CA LEU A 162 13.28 -17.93 -19.28
C LEU A 162 12.83 -18.55 -17.96
N ARG A 163 12.95 -19.87 -17.86
CA ARG A 163 12.79 -20.60 -16.60
C ARG A 163 14.14 -21.12 -16.18
N GLN A 164 14.68 -20.60 -15.08
CA GLN A 164 16.02 -20.95 -14.61
C GLN A 164 17.08 -20.76 -15.71
N GLY A 165 16.98 -19.66 -16.46
CA GLY A 165 17.88 -19.33 -17.58
C GLY A 165 17.64 -20.11 -18.88
N LYS A 166 16.70 -21.06 -18.91
CA LYS A 166 16.39 -21.84 -20.12
C LYS A 166 15.20 -21.25 -20.87
N PRO A 167 15.29 -21.04 -22.20
CA PRO A 167 14.18 -20.54 -22.98
C PRO A 167 13.06 -21.58 -23.08
N MET A 168 11.84 -21.13 -22.79
CA MET A 168 10.60 -21.89 -22.83
C MET A 168 9.54 -21.07 -23.59
N SER A 169 8.48 -21.74 -24.02
CA SER A 169 7.33 -21.07 -24.62
C SER A 169 6.03 -21.72 -24.16
N THR A 170 4.98 -20.91 -24.09
CA THR A 170 3.62 -21.38 -23.79
C THR A 170 2.62 -20.47 -24.50
N GLN A 171 1.39 -20.95 -24.68
CA GLN A 171 0.28 -20.14 -25.17
C GLN A 171 -0.65 -19.83 -24.02
N LEU A 172 -0.81 -18.54 -23.74
CA LEU A 172 -1.71 -18.04 -22.71
C LEU A 172 -3.08 -17.73 -23.31
N VAL A 173 -4.15 -18.15 -22.65
CA VAL A 173 -5.53 -17.86 -23.07
C VAL A 173 -6.16 -16.92 -22.05
N LEU A 174 -6.39 -15.67 -22.44
CA LEU A 174 -6.98 -14.66 -21.56
C LEU A 174 -8.37 -15.06 -21.10
N ASN A 175 -8.63 -14.86 -19.82
CA ASN A 175 -9.96 -15.00 -19.24
C ASN A 175 -10.16 -13.92 -18.17
N GLU A 176 -11.40 -13.79 -17.74
CA GLU A 176 -11.78 -12.93 -16.64
C GLU A 176 -11.06 -13.35 -15.35
N VAL A 177 -10.46 -12.37 -14.66
CA VAL A 177 -9.80 -12.57 -13.38
C VAL A 177 -10.67 -12.01 -12.27
N ASP A 178 -11.28 -12.89 -11.46
CA ASP A 178 -12.07 -12.48 -10.31
C ASP A 178 -11.21 -12.40 -9.05
N VAL A 179 -10.81 -11.18 -8.70
CA VAL A 179 -10.07 -10.92 -7.46
C VAL A 179 -11.05 -10.84 -6.29
N LYS A 180 -11.15 -11.95 -5.55
CA LYS A 180 -11.93 -12.00 -4.30
C LYS A 180 -11.40 -10.98 -3.29
N ALA A 181 -12.32 -10.26 -2.64
CA ALA A 181 -11.97 -9.42 -1.50
C ALA A 181 -11.65 -10.29 -0.28
N VAL A 182 -12.41 -11.38 -0.09
CA VAL A 182 -12.21 -12.39 0.95
C VAL A 182 -11.67 -13.68 0.31
N PRO A 183 -10.34 -13.81 0.13
CA PRO A 183 -9.75 -14.98 -0.52
C PRO A 183 -9.83 -16.25 0.33
N TYR A 184 -10.03 -16.13 1.65
CA TYR A 184 -10.06 -17.26 2.57
C TYR A 184 -10.85 -16.95 3.84
N TYR A 185 -11.60 -17.93 4.32
CA TYR A 185 -12.16 -17.94 5.67
C TYR A 185 -12.34 -19.38 6.17
N ALA A 186 -12.19 -19.60 7.47
CA ALA A 186 -12.32 -20.93 8.10
C ALA A 186 -12.52 -20.83 9.62
N LEU A 187 -12.88 -21.93 10.27
CA LEU A 187 -12.78 -22.05 11.72
C LEU A 187 -11.32 -22.28 12.14
N VAL A 188 -10.88 -21.53 13.14
CA VAL A 188 -9.65 -21.75 13.91
C VAL A 188 -10.05 -22.43 15.21
N GLY A 189 -9.59 -23.66 15.40
CA GLY A 189 -10.07 -24.49 16.52
C GLY A 189 -11.54 -24.86 16.36
N LYS A 190 -12.34 -24.68 17.42
CA LYS A 190 -13.76 -25.09 17.44
C LYS A 190 -14.76 -23.95 17.27
N GLU A 191 -14.44 -22.75 17.78
CA GLU A 191 -15.43 -21.68 17.96
C GLU A 191 -14.98 -20.31 17.41
N THR A 192 -13.76 -20.20 16.88
CA THR A 192 -13.23 -18.93 16.36
C THR A 192 -13.32 -18.91 14.85
N GLY A 193 -14.16 -18.05 14.27
CA GLY A 193 -14.16 -17.81 12.83
C GLY A 193 -13.01 -16.89 12.44
N TYR A 194 -12.33 -17.19 11.34
CA TYR A 194 -11.24 -16.40 10.79
C TYR A 194 -11.57 -15.98 9.37
N ILE A 195 -11.52 -14.67 9.09
CA ILE A 195 -11.85 -14.08 7.80
C ILE A 195 -10.65 -13.25 7.33
N VAL A 196 -10.08 -13.60 6.18
CA VAL A 196 -9.04 -12.79 5.53
C VAL A 196 -9.70 -11.81 4.59
N LEU A 197 -9.55 -10.52 4.83
CA LEU A 197 -9.96 -9.48 3.88
C LEU A 197 -8.72 -8.85 3.27
N SER A 198 -8.43 -9.15 2.01
CA SER A 198 -7.19 -8.69 1.34
C SER A 198 -7.32 -7.37 0.61
N GLN A 199 -8.55 -6.92 0.28
CA GLN A 199 -8.77 -5.65 -0.40
C GLN A 199 -10.20 -5.13 -0.20
N PHE A 200 -10.39 -3.81 -0.20
CA PHE A 200 -11.70 -3.16 -0.19
C PHE A 200 -12.18 -2.83 -1.61
N ASN A 201 -12.43 -3.85 -2.43
CA ASN A 201 -13.09 -3.71 -3.74
C ASN A 201 -14.63 -3.72 -3.57
N ALA A 202 -15.39 -3.56 -4.65
CA ALA A 202 -16.86 -3.47 -4.61
C ALA A 202 -17.58 -4.73 -4.05
N LYS A 203 -16.88 -5.87 -3.91
CA LYS A 203 -17.43 -7.11 -3.34
C LYS A 203 -17.11 -7.27 -1.84
N ALA A 204 -16.25 -6.43 -1.28
CA ALA A 204 -15.66 -6.60 0.05
C ALA A 204 -16.69 -6.75 1.18
N SER A 205 -17.66 -5.84 1.27
CA SER A 205 -18.69 -5.92 2.31
C SER A 205 -19.62 -7.12 2.13
N GLN A 206 -19.97 -7.48 0.89
CA GLN A 206 -20.81 -8.63 0.59
C GLN A 206 -20.11 -9.95 0.93
N GLU A 207 -18.86 -10.13 0.51
CA GLU A 207 -18.10 -11.36 0.78
C GLU A 207 -17.76 -11.50 2.27
N THR A 208 -17.42 -10.40 2.95
CA THR A 208 -17.19 -10.41 4.40
C THR A 208 -18.46 -10.79 5.16
N LYS A 209 -19.63 -10.24 4.75
CA LYS A 209 -20.93 -10.61 5.32
C LYS A 209 -21.26 -12.09 5.09
N ALA A 210 -21.01 -12.59 3.89
CA ALA A 210 -21.27 -14.00 3.55
C ALA A 210 -20.40 -14.94 4.40
N ALA A 211 -19.09 -14.67 4.49
CA ALA A 211 -18.16 -15.42 5.34
C ALA A 211 -18.56 -15.39 6.81
N LEU A 212 -18.96 -14.23 7.34
CA LEU A 212 -19.44 -14.09 8.72
C LEU A 212 -20.69 -14.95 8.98
N ILE A 213 -21.68 -14.92 8.09
CA ILE A 213 -22.91 -15.70 8.25
C ILE A 213 -22.62 -17.20 8.17
N ASP A 214 -21.80 -17.63 7.22
CA ASP A 214 -21.43 -19.03 7.05
C ASP A 214 -20.65 -19.56 8.29
N LEU A 215 -19.64 -18.82 8.76
CA LEU A 215 -18.89 -19.19 9.96
C LEU A 215 -19.77 -19.29 11.21
N LYS A 216 -20.74 -18.38 11.37
CA LYS A 216 -21.73 -18.47 12.45
C LYS A 216 -22.59 -19.74 12.32
N GLY A 217 -23.00 -20.09 11.10
CA GLY A 217 -23.71 -21.35 10.81
C GLY A 217 -22.88 -22.60 11.14
N GLN A 218 -21.55 -22.51 10.99
CA GLN A 218 -20.60 -23.56 11.37
C GLN A 218 -20.28 -23.60 12.87
N GLY A 219 -20.82 -22.69 13.67
CA GLY A 219 -20.66 -22.66 15.12
C GLY A 219 -19.64 -21.64 15.65
N ALA A 220 -19.16 -20.70 14.83
CA ALA A 220 -18.31 -19.62 15.30
C ALA A 220 -19.03 -18.75 16.34
N LYS A 221 -18.40 -18.59 17.52
CA LYS A 221 -18.86 -17.73 18.62
C LYS A 221 -18.06 -16.44 18.74
N ASN A 222 -16.94 -16.34 18.04
CA ASN A 222 -16.10 -15.15 17.99
C ASN A 222 -15.39 -15.07 16.63
N ILE A 223 -14.96 -13.86 16.23
CA ILE A 223 -14.42 -13.60 14.88
C ILE A 223 -13.07 -12.90 14.97
N ILE A 224 -12.14 -13.38 14.16
CA ILE A 224 -10.90 -12.69 13.78
C ILE A 224 -11.10 -12.16 12.36
N LEU A 225 -11.02 -10.84 12.20
CA LEU A 225 -10.94 -10.18 10.90
C LEU A 225 -9.49 -9.80 10.62
N ASP A 226 -8.89 -10.42 9.61
CA ASP A 226 -7.49 -10.21 9.26
C ASP A 226 -7.34 -9.15 8.17
N LEU A 227 -6.71 -8.03 8.52
CA LEU A 227 -6.41 -6.91 7.64
C LEU A 227 -4.91 -6.73 7.41
N ARG A 228 -4.06 -7.69 7.84
CA ARG A 228 -2.61 -7.65 7.60
C ARG A 228 -2.33 -7.66 6.11
N GLY A 229 -1.39 -6.82 5.66
CA GLY A 229 -1.06 -6.69 4.25
C GLY A 229 -2.13 -6.03 3.37
N ASN A 230 -3.27 -5.58 3.91
CA ASN A 230 -4.36 -4.98 3.13
C ASN A 230 -4.15 -3.46 2.96
N PRO A 231 -3.88 -2.96 1.74
CA PRO A 231 -3.59 -1.55 1.48
C PRO A 231 -4.84 -0.64 1.49
N GLY A 232 -6.02 -1.21 1.75
CA GLY A 232 -7.30 -0.52 1.79
C GLY A 232 -8.08 -0.64 0.47
N GLY A 233 -8.71 0.46 0.06
CA GLY A 233 -9.61 0.53 -1.10
C GLY A 233 -10.77 1.48 -0.85
N LEU A 234 -11.98 1.07 -1.24
CA LEU A 234 -13.18 1.90 -1.21
C LEU A 234 -13.64 2.21 0.23
N VAL A 235 -13.78 3.50 0.54
CA VAL A 235 -14.23 3.98 1.87
C VAL A 235 -15.64 3.48 2.21
N ASN A 236 -16.55 3.44 1.24
CA ASN A 236 -17.92 2.97 1.45
C ASN A 236 -17.95 1.48 1.86
N GLU A 237 -17.03 0.67 1.36
CA GLU A 237 -16.92 -0.74 1.75
C GLU A 237 -16.42 -0.89 3.18
N ALA A 238 -15.48 -0.04 3.62
CA ALA A 238 -15.07 0.01 5.02
C ALA A 238 -16.24 0.36 5.95
N VAL A 239 -17.04 1.36 5.59
CA VAL A 239 -18.24 1.75 6.36
C VAL A 239 -19.26 0.60 6.41
N ALA A 240 -19.49 -0.08 5.29
CA ALA A 240 -20.40 -1.21 5.21
C ALA A 240 -19.91 -2.43 6.02
N ILE A 241 -18.59 -2.68 6.07
CA ILE A 241 -18.00 -3.73 6.90
C ILE A 241 -18.13 -3.39 8.39
N CYS A 242 -17.88 -2.14 8.80
CA CYS A 242 -18.15 -1.72 10.18
C CYS A 242 -19.63 -1.93 10.55
N ASN A 243 -20.55 -1.64 9.62
CA ASN A 243 -21.99 -1.82 9.82
C ASN A 243 -22.37 -3.28 10.13
N LEU A 244 -21.56 -4.28 9.77
CA LEU A 244 -21.82 -5.67 10.16
C LEU A 244 -21.82 -5.85 11.68
N PHE A 245 -21.03 -5.03 12.39
CA PHE A 245 -20.74 -5.18 13.81
C PHE A 245 -21.27 -4.05 14.69
N VAL A 246 -21.78 -2.96 14.13
CA VAL A 246 -22.32 -1.82 14.88
C VAL A 246 -23.70 -1.40 14.39
N PRO A 247 -24.55 -0.80 15.26
CA PRO A 247 -25.91 -0.40 14.90
C PRO A 247 -25.97 0.55 13.70
N GLN A 248 -27.16 0.66 13.11
CA GLN A 248 -27.46 1.68 12.10
C GLN A 248 -27.29 3.09 12.68
N ASN A 249 -26.96 4.07 11.84
CA ASN A 249 -26.72 5.48 12.17
C ASN A 249 -25.48 5.77 13.03
N GLU A 250 -24.59 4.80 13.19
CA GLU A 250 -23.30 4.95 13.85
C GLU A 250 -22.30 5.68 12.95
N ILE A 251 -21.57 6.66 13.48
CA ILE A 251 -20.55 7.39 12.72
C ILE A 251 -19.29 6.53 12.68
N ILE A 252 -18.83 6.22 11.47
CA ILE A 252 -17.63 5.40 11.25
C ILE A 252 -16.41 6.27 10.95
N VAL A 253 -16.58 7.29 10.12
CA VAL A 253 -15.48 8.15 9.70
C VAL A 253 -16.03 9.50 9.24
N THR A 254 -15.28 10.56 9.52
CA THR A 254 -15.54 11.89 8.97
C THR A 254 -14.38 12.36 8.12
N THR A 255 -14.64 13.16 7.10
CA THR A 255 -13.60 13.77 6.27
C THR A 255 -13.65 15.28 6.39
N LYS A 256 -12.48 15.92 6.54
CA LYS A 256 -12.33 17.37 6.52
C LYS A 256 -11.42 17.80 5.38
N SER A 257 -11.87 18.80 4.63
CA SER A 257 -11.25 19.36 3.44
C SER A 257 -11.16 20.88 3.54
N LYS A 258 -10.26 21.47 2.76
CA LYS A 258 -10.25 22.93 2.51
C LYS A 258 -11.53 23.39 1.81
N ASN A 259 -12.10 22.55 0.94
CA ASN A 259 -13.39 22.83 0.31
C ASN A 259 -14.48 22.09 1.08
N GLU A 260 -15.34 22.84 1.77
CA GLU A 260 -16.39 22.29 2.63
C GLU A 260 -17.35 21.34 1.90
N LYS A 261 -17.52 21.48 0.57
CA LYS A 261 -18.30 20.54 -0.26
C LYS A 261 -17.78 19.10 -0.18
N TYR A 262 -16.51 18.90 0.18
CA TYR A 262 -15.89 17.59 0.33
C TYR A 262 -15.83 17.09 1.77
N ASN A 263 -16.37 17.87 2.72
CA ASN A 263 -16.59 17.39 4.08
C ASN A 263 -17.73 16.36 4.06
N ASN A 264 -17.51 15.20 4.67
CA ASN A 264 -18.50 14.14 4.74
C ASN A 264 -18.50 13.50 6.12
N THR A 265 -19.67 13.01 6.53
CA THR A 265 -19.83 12.14 7.71
C THR A 265 -20.42 10.83 7.23
N TYR A 266 -19.62 9.76 7.31
CA TYR A 266 -20.04 8.44 6.87
C TYR A 266 -20.65 7.69 8.06
N LYS A 267 -21.93 7.30 7.89
CA LYS A 267 -22.69 6.56 8.89
C LYS A 267 -23.11 5.20 8.36
N THR A 268 -23.27 4.25 9.26
CA THR A 268 -23.90 2.96 8.95
C THR A 268 -25.35 3.13 8.50
N GLN A 269 -25.76 2.40 7.46
CA GLN A 269 -27.04 2.62 6.76
C GLN A 269 -28.03 1.45 6.94
N LYS A 270 -27.54 0.26 7.30
CA LYS A 270 -28.33 -0.98 7.35
C LYS A 270 -28.39 -1.52 8.77
N ALA A 271 -29.30 -2.47 9.01
CA ALA A 271 -29.26 -3.27 10.23
C ALA A 271 -27.96 -4.10 10.29
N PRO A 272 -27.32 -4.23 11.47
CA PRO A 272 -26.11 -5.03 11.65
C PRO A 272 -26.38 -6.52 11.50
N VAL A 273 -25.31 -7.29 11.29
CA VAL A 273 -25.36 -8.76 11.35
C VAL A 273 -25.24 -9.24 12.78
N ASP A 274 -24.29 -8.68 13.54
CA ASP A 274 -24.06 -9.05 14.93
C ASP A 274 -23.30 -7.97 15.72
N THR A 275 -24.01 -7.33 16.65
CA THR A 275 -23.44 -6.28 17.50
C THR A 275 -22.73 -6.80 18.75
N GLU A 276 -22.81 -8.11 19.05
CA GLU A 276 -22.36 -8.70 20.31
C GLU A 276 -21.19 -9.67 20.15
N ILE A 277 -21.06 -10.33 18.99
CA ILE A 277 -20.01 -11.32 18.74
C ILE A 277 -18.61 -10.75 19.04
N PRO A 278 -17.80 -11.36 19.93
CA PRO A 278 -16.45 -10.90 20.19
C PRO A 278 -15.63 -10.82 18.91
N LEU A 279 -14.91 -9.71 18.72
CA LEU A 279 -14.22 -9.37 17.48
C LEU A 279 -12.79 -8.94 17.77
N ALA A 280 -11.82 -9.62 17.16
CA ALA A 280 -10.44 -9.18 17.08
C ALA A 280 -10.10 -8.80 15.64
N ILE A 281 -9.30 -7.75 15.46
CA ILE A 281 -8.83 -7.33 14.14
C ILE A 281 -7.31 -7.40 14.11
N LEU A 282 -6.76 -8.17 13.17
CA LEU A 282 -5.32 -8.23 12.95
C LEU A 282 -4.88 -7.13 12.00
N VAL A 283 -3.83 -6.40 12.38
CA VAL A 283 -3.22 -5.34 11.56
C VAL A 283 -1.70 -5.43 11.59
N ASP A 284 -1.06 -4.95 10.53
CA ASP A 284 0.39 -4.80 10.45
C ASP A 284 0.77 -3.46 9.78
N GLY A 285 2.08 -3.20 9.65
CA GLY A 285 2.61 -2.01 8.98
C GLY A 285 2.17 -1.82 7.51
N LYS A 286 1.52 -2.81 6.89
CA LYS A 286 0.99 -2.76 5.52
C LYS A 286 -0.54 -2.58 5.50
N SER A 287 -1.23 -2.70 6.63
CA SER A 287 -2.63 -2.30 6.79
C SER A 287 -2.76 -0.79 6.61
N ALA A 288 -3.46 -0.35 5.55
CA ALA A 288 -3.56 1.08 5.23
C ALA A 288 -4.98 1.53 4.86
N SER A 289 -5.25 2.83 5.01
CA SER A 289 -6.44 3.50 4.48
C SER A 289 -7.76 2.87 4.93
N ALA A 290 -8.55 2.26 4.04
CA ALA A 290 -9.81 1.60 4.40
C ALA A 290 -9.65 0.54 5.52
N SER A 291 -8.52 -0.18 5.55
CA SER A 291 -8.18 -1.10 6.65
C SER A 291 -8.09 -0.37 7.99
N GLU A 292 -7.50 0.83 7.98
CA GLU A 292 -7.34 1.69 9.16
C GLU A 292 -8.64 2.41 9.54
N ILE A 293 -9.55 2.63 8.59
CA ILE A 293 -10.92 3.07 8.89
C ILE A 293 -11.67 1.98 9.66
N VAL A 294 -11.61 0.72 9.21
CA VAL A 294 -12.28 -0.39 9.91
C VAL A 294 -11.70 -0.62 11.29
N SER A 295 -10.37 -0.81 11.39
CA SER A 295 -9.72 -1.06 12.67
C SER A 295 -9.83 0.14 13.61
N GLY A 296 -9.60 1.36 13.11
CA GLY A 296 -9.71 2.58 13.92
C GLY A 296 -11.13 2.87 14.39
N ALA A 297 -12.14 2.72 13.53
CA ALA A 297 -13.52 2.93 13.95
C ALA A 297 -13.97 1.91 14.98
N LEU A 298 -13.72 0.62 14.75
CA LEU A 298 -14.15 -0.42 15.69
C LEU A 298 -13.35 -0.41 17.00
N GLN A 299 -12.10 0.08 16.99
CA GLN A 299 -11.33 0.37 18.20
C GLN A 299 -11.94 1.54 18.98
N ASP A 300 -12.21 2.66 18.30
CA ASP A 300 -12.74 3.88 18.91
C ASP A 300 -14.16 3.70 19.46
N LEU A 301 -14.94 2.79 18.86
CA LEU A 301 -16.28 2.42 19.32
C LEU A 301 -16.27 1.35 20.42
N ASP A 302 -15.08 0.86 20.81
CA ASP A 302 -14.88 -0.26 21.74
C ASP A 302 -15.64 -1.52 21.34
N ARG A 303 -15.72 -1.75 20.03
CA ARG A 303 -16.40 -2.89 19.43
C ARG A 303 -15.44 -4.05 19.15
N ALA A 304 -14.17 -3.75 18.86
CA ALA A 304 -13.15 -4.73 18.57
C ALA A 304 -11.86 -4.46 19.35
N VAL A 305 -11.12 -5.53 19.60
CA VAL A 305 -9.73 -5.45 20.08
C VAL A 305 -8.77 -5.55 18.90
N ILE A 306 -7.84 -4.61 18.79
CA ILE A 306 -6.84 -4.59 17.71
C ILE A 306 -5.59 -5.33 18.17
N VAL A 307 -5.08 -6.24 17.33
CA VAL A 307 -3.93 -7.12 17.64
C VAL A 307 -2.92 -7.06 16.50
N GLY A 308 -1.62 -7.08 16.80
CA GLY A 308 -0.55 -7.12 15.80
C GLY A 308 0.44 -5.98 15.95
N SER A 309 0.81 -5.31 14.85
CA SER A 309 1.71 -4.15 14.84
C SER A 309 1.03 -2.90 14.33
N ARG A 310 1.65 -1.74 14.63
CA ARG A 310 1.14 -0.44 14.22
C ARG A 310 0.94 -0.38 12.70
N SER A 311 -0.24 0.11 12.29
CA SER A 311 -0.61 0.21 10.89
C SER A 311 0.14 1.32 10.13
N PHE A 312 -0.05 1.36 8.80
CA PHE A 312 0.73 2.20 7.90
C PHE A 312 0.67 3.71 8.21
N GLY A 313 -0.52 4.22 8.53
CA GLY A 313 -0.79 5.61 8.87
C GLY A 313 -1.17 6.49 7.67
N LYS A 314 -2.06 6.01 6.79
CA LYS A 314 -2.58 6.80 5.66
C LYS A 314 -3.96 7.37 5.98
N GLY A 315 -3.98 8.56 6.57
CA GLY A 315 -5.18 9.33 6.92
C GLY A 315 -5.71 10.26 5.81
N LEU A 316 -5.35 10.02 4.55
CA LEU A 316 -5.67 10.91 3.41
C LEU A 316 -6.71 10.29 2.49
N VAL A 317 -7.59 11.14 1.95
CA VAL A 317 -8.61 10.77 0.96
C VAL A 317 -8.30 11.45 -0.37
N GLN A 318 -8.19 10.63 -1.41
CA GLN A 318 -8.03 11.10 -2.78
C GLN A 318 -9.35 11.03 -3.53
N ARG A 319 -9.55 11.97 -4.46
CA ARG A 319 -10.68 11.96 -5.39
C ARG A 319 -10.20 12.23 -6.82
N PRO A 320 -10.62 11.42 -7.81
CA PRO A 320 -10.44 11.78 -9.22
C PRO A 320 -11.37 12.94 -9.57
N LEU A 321 -10.83 13.96 -10.21
CA LEU A 321 -11.54 15.12 -10.74
C LEU A 321 -11.27 15.17 -12.24
N ASP A 322 -12.34 15.26 -13.03
CA ASP A 322 -12.24 15.44 -14.47
C ASP A 322 -11.68 16.82 -14.80
N LEU A 323 -10.77 16.85 -15.76
CA LEU A 323 -10.19 18.04 -16.36
C LEU A 323 -10.65 18.15 -17.82
N VAL A 324 -10.05 19.08 -18.56
CA VAL A 324 -10.30 19.24 -20.00
C VAL A 324 -9.68 18.11 -20.83
N TYR A 325 -10.20 17.92 -22.04
CA TYR A 325 -9.71 16.94 -23.02
C TYR A 325 -9.65 15.50 -22.46
N GLY A 326 -10.61 15.11 -21.62
CA GLY A 326 -10.67 13.73 -21.11
C GLY A 326 -9.55 13.34 -20.13
N THR A 327 -8.76 14.32 -19.66
CA THR A 327 -7.71 14.12 -18.66
C THR A 327 -8.31 14.18 -17.25
N GLN A 328 -7.59 13.66 -16.25
CA GLN A 328 -8.04 13.69 -14.84
C GLN A 328 -6.89 14.03 -13.91
N VAL A 329 -7.24 14.58 -12.74
CA VAL A 329 -6.33 14.68 -11.61
C VAL A 329 -6.92 13.95 -10.41
N LYS A 330 -6.16 13.02 -9.83
CA LYS A 330 -6.48 12.42 -8.54
C LYS A 330 -5.83 13.28 -7.48
N VAL A 331 -6.62 14.03 -6.72
CA VAL A 331 -6.10 15.00 -5.74
C VAL A 331 -6.38 14.51 -4.33
N THR A 332 -5.40 14.65 -3.43
CA THR A 332 -5.62 14.56 -1.99
C THR A 332 -6.45 15.75 -1.53
N ILE A 333 -7.74 15.53 -1.30
CA ILE A 333 -8.70 16.61 -0.98
C ILE A 333 -9.06 16.69 0.49
N SER A 334 -8.91 15.60 1.24
CA SER A 334 -9.38 15.54 2.63
C SER A 334 -8.45 14.70 3.50
N ARG A 335 -8.44 15.03 4.79
CA ARG A 335 -8.01 14.11 5.86
C ARG A 335 -9.24 13.41 6.43
N TYR A 336 -9.11 12.16 6.84
CA TYR A 336 -10.18 11.48 7.56
C TYR A 336 -9.86 11.35 9.06
N TYR A 337 -10.94 11.26 9.83
CA TYR A 337 -10.91 11.20 11.28
C TYR A 337 -11.82 10.06 11.74
N THR A 338 -11.30 9.24 12.65
CA THR A 338 -12.05 8.12 13.25
C THR A 338 -13.10 8.67 14.24
N PRO A 339 -13.99 7.83 14.82
CA PRO A 339 -15.08 8.29 15.68
C PRO A 339 -14.64 9.10 16.91
N SER A 340 -13.45 8.85 17.47
CA SER A 340 -12.89 9.67 18.56
C SER A 340 -12.40 11.05 18.11
N GLY A 341 -12.34 11.31 16.80
CA GLY A 341 -11.88 12.56 16.22
C GLY A 341 -10.38 12.63 15.91
N ARG A 342 -9.62 11.53 16.10
CA ARG A 342 -8.19 11.48 15.78
C ARG A 342 -7.92 11.30 14.27
N SER A 343 -6.84 11.91 13.78
CA SER A 343 -6.31 11.69 12.43
C SER A 343 -5.11 10.75 12.49
N ILE A 344 -5.21 9.62 11.81
CA ILE A 344 -4.18 8.56 11.88
C ILE A 344 -3.00 8.81 10.93
N GLN A 345 -3.03 9.91 10.16
CA GLN A 345 -2.00 10.26 9.18
C GLN A 345 -0.61 10.36 9.82
N ALA A 346 0.32 9.51 9.40
CA ALA A 346 1.64 9.39 10.01
C ALA A 346 2.71 10.29 9.42
N LEU A 347 2.61 10.59 8.12
CA LEU A 347 3.53 11.51 7.44
C LEU A 347 2.93 12.91 7.42
N ASP A 348 3.74 13.89 7.80
CA ASP A 348 3.45 15.30 7.63
C ASP A 348 3.94 15.75 6.25
N TYR A 349 3.00 16.10 5.39
CA TYR A 349 3.28 16.62 4.06
C TYR A 349 3.38 18.16 4.04
N THR A 350 3.06 18.85 5.15
CA THR A 350 3.22 20.31 5.22
C THR A 350 4.63 20.71 5.64
N HIS A 351 5.28 19.89 6.46
CA HIS A 351 6.68 20.08 6.84
C HIS A 351 7.53 19.00 6.17
N LYS A 352 8.52 19.42 5.40
CA LYS A 352 9.42 18.53 4.66
C LYS A 352 10.84 18.66 5.16
N ASP A 353 11.64 17.62 4.96
CA ASP A 353 13.08 17.68 5.21
C ASP A 353 13.81 18.50 4.12
N VAL A 354 15.14 18.57 4.23
CA VAL A 354 16.02 19.30 3.30
C VAL A 354 15.96 18.76 1.86
N ASP A 355 15.53 17.52 1.68
CA ASP A 355 15.36 16.87 0.37
C ASP A 355 13.92 17.00 -0.15
N GLY A 356 13.06 17.74 0.55
CA GLY A 356 11.66 17.92 0.17
C GLY A 356 10.76 16.72 0.48
N LYS A 357 11.22 15.75 1.27
CA LYS A 357 10.44 14.55 1.62
C LYS A 357 9.59 14.80 2.86
N ALA A 358 8.41 14.18 2.89
CA ALA A 358 7.49 14.24 4.02
C ALA A 358 8.10 13.57 5.25
N ILE A 359 8.00 14.23 6.41
CA ILE A 359 8.57 13.73 7.67
C ILE A 359 7.54 12.92 8.44
N ARG A 360 7.97 11.84 9.11
CA ARG A 360 7.09 11.11 10.01
C ARG A 360 6.87 11.92 11.29
N ILE A 361 5.63 12.03 11.75
CA ILE A 361 5.29 12.70 13.00
C ILE A 361 5.94 11.93 14.17
N ASP A 362 6.73 12.64 14.96
CA ASP A 362 7.39 12.11 16.16
C ASP A 362 6.33 11.73 17.21
N LYS A 363 6.52 10.58 17.87
CA LYS A 363 5.61 10.08 18.92
C LYS A 363 5.37 11.09 20.03
N LYS A 364 6.35 11.95 20.34
CA LYS A 364 6.21 13.00 21.36
C LYS A 364 5.17 14.07 20.99
N ASN A 365 4.84 14.18 19.71
CA ASN A 365 3.88 15.14 19.16
C ASN A 365 2.49 14.52 18.95
N TYR A 366 2.27 13.27 19.39
CA TYR A 366 0.95 12.64 19.29
C TYR A 366 0.00 13.22 20.34
N ASN A 367 -1.22 13.51 19.91
CA ASN A 367 -2.31 13.94 20.77
C ASN A 367 -3.11 12.73 21.26
N ALA A 368 -3.50 12.77 22.53
CA ALA A 368 -4.34 11.76 23.15
C ALA A 368 -5.83 12.04 22.88
N PHE A 369 -6.56 10.99 22.54
CA PHE A 369 -7.99 10.94 22.33
C PHE A 369 -8.59 9.81 23.17
N LYS A 370 -9.92 9.74 23.21
CA LYS A 370 -10.67 8.77 23.99
C LYS A 370 -11.59 7.95 23.11
N THR A 371 -11.56 6.63 23.28
CA THR A 371 -12.59 5.76 22.75
C THR A 371 -13.91 6.00 23.50
N ARG A 372 -15.00 5.42 22.99
CA ARG A 372 -16.36 5.54 23.56
C ARG A 372 -16.45 5.21 25.04
N LYS A 373 -15.66 4.24 25.52
CA LYS A 373 -15.58 3.76 26.90
C LYS A 373 -14.39 4.35 27.67
N GLY A 374 -13.63 5.28 27.08
CA GLY A 374 -12.61 6.06 27.78
C GLY A 374 -11.17 5.57 27.64
N ARG A 375 -10.90 4.56 26.80
CA ARG A 375 -9.55 4.08 26.53
C ARG A 375 -8.73 5.15 25.83
N THR A 376 -7.46 5.30 26.18
CA THR A 376 -6.59 6.29 25.52
C THR A 376 -6.13 5.77 24.17
N VAL A 377 -6.36 6.55 23.13
CA VAL A 377 -5.87 6.30 21.76
C VAL A 377 -5.16 7.54 21.23
N TYR A 378 -4.27 7.37 20.24
CA TYR A 378 -3.41 8.45 19.73
C TYR A 378 -3.58 8.67 18.23
N ASP A 379 -3.33 9.89 17.78
CA ASP A 379 -3.24 10.29 16.37
C ASP A 379 -1.83 10.02 15.78
N GLY A 380 -1.59 10.48 14.54
CA GLY A 380 -0.24 10.77 14.04
C GLY A 380 0.65 9.58 13.65
N GLY A 381 0.20 8.34 13.74
CA GLY A 381 1.08 7.18 13.53
C GLY A 381 0.42 5.92 13.00
N GLY A 382 -0.78 5.98 12.43
CA GLY A 382 -1.62 4.81 12.19
C GLY A 382 -2.30 4.30 13.45
N ILE A 383 -3.04 3.20 13.31
CA ILE A 383 -3.72 2.49 14.38
C ILE A 383 -2.67 1.74 15.22
N LEU A 384 -2.61 2.10 16.50
CA LEU A 384 -1.86 1.35 17.50
C LEU A 384 -2.71 0.17 17.99
N PRO A 385 -2.23 -1.08 17.92
CA PRO A 385 -2.93 -2.22 18.48
C PRO A 385 -3.14 -2.09 19.99
N ASP A 386 -4.25 -2.65 20.47
CA ASP A 386 -4.49 -2.82 21.90
C ASP A 386 -3.60 -3.93 22.49
N VAL A 387 -3.24 -4.90 21.66
CA VAL A 387 -2.30 -5.98 21.95
C VAL A 387 -1.21 -5.98 20.89
N GLU A 388 -0.10 -5.31 21.19
CA GLU A 388 1.08 -5.32 20.33
C GLU A 388 1.80 -6.67 20.38
N LEU A 389 2.27 -7.16 19.23
CA LEU A 389 3.06 -8.38 19.10
C LEU A 389 4.39 -8.05 18.43
N GLU A 390 5.51 -8.39 19.07
CA GLU A 390 6.83 -8.12 18.50
C GLU A 390 7.04 -8.91 17.21
N GLU A 391 6.48 -10.11 17.12
CA GLU A 391 6.54 -10.99 15.94
C GLU A 391 5.83 -10.41 14.71
N SER A 392 4.97 -9.40 14.91
CA SER A 392 4.27 -8.72 13.82
C SER A 392 5.02 -7.50 13.28
N LYS A 393 6.16 -7.14 13.88
CA LYS A 393 7.05 -6.09 13.37
C LYS A 393 8.05 -6.70 12.40
N THR A 394 8.25 -6.03 11.27
CA THR A 394 9.27 -6.42 10.29
C THR A 394 10.60 -5.75 10.61
N SER A 395 11.69 -6.52 10.63
CA SER A 395 13.04 -5.97 10.81
C SER A 395 13.54 -5.29 9.53
N ALA A 396 14.45 -4.32 9.68
CA ALA A 396 15.03 -3.62 8.53
C ALA A 396 15.74 -4.56 7.55
N ILE A 397 16.39 -5.61 8.07
CA ILE A 397 17.04 -6.65 7.28
C ILE A 397 16.02 -7.52 6.54
N ALA A 398 14.91 -7.89 7.17
CA ALA A 398 13.82 -8.62 6.53
C ALA A 398 13.15 -7.79 5.42
N ASP A 399 12.89 -6.51 5.67
CA ASP A 399 12.36 -5.59 4.66
C ASP A 399 13.30 -5.46 3.45
N ALA A 400 14.62 -5.38 3.69
CA ALA A 400 15.62 -5.39 2.61
C ALA A 400 15.58 -6.69 1.80
N LEU A 401 15.49 -7.85 2.48
CA LEU A 401 15.38 -9.15 1.82
C LEU A 401 14.11 -9.28 0.94
N VAL A 402 12.98 -8.69 1.33
CA VAL A 402 11.77 -8.69 0.50
C VAL A 402 11.91 -7.71 -0.66
N ARG A 403 12.28 -6.47 -0.37
CA ARG A 403 12.41 -5.39 -1.37
C ARG A 403 13.37 -5.78 -2.51
N ASN A 404 14.48 -6.41 -2.15
CA ASN A 404 15.51 -6.80 -3.10
C ASN A 404 15.38 -8.25 -3.59
N ASP A 405 14.27 -8.95 -3.25
CA ASP A 405 13.93 -10.30 -3.71
C ASP A 405 14.83 -11.43 -3.20
N GLY A 406 15.54 -11.26 -2.09
CA GLY A 406 16.39 -12.28 -1.50
C GLY A 406 15.62 -13.56 -1.13
N ILE A 407 14.51 -13.39 -0.39
CA ILE A 407 13.60 -14.50 -0.02
C ILE A 407 13.01 -15.15 -1.26
N PHE A 408 12.51 -14.33 -2.19
CA PHE A 408 11.85 -14.80 -3.40
C PHE A 408 12.82 -15.57 -4.31
N ASN A 409 14.01 -15.05 -4.58
CA ASN A 409 14.96 -15.72 -5.47
C ASN A 409 15.47 -17.02 -4.87
N TYR A 410 15.83 -17.03 -3.58
CA TYR A 410 16.29 -18.24 -2.92
C TYR A 410 15.24 -19.34 -2.93
N ALA A 411 14.01 -18.99 -2.55
CA ALA A 411 12.97 -19.99 -2.43
C ALA A 411 12.56 -20.52 -3.83
N THR A 412 12.82 -19.78 -4.91
CA THR A 412 12.68 -20.25 -6.30
C THR A 412 13.74 -21.29 -6.62
N VAL A 413 15.00 -21.03 -6.25
CA VAL A 413 16.09 -22.01 -6.36
C VAL A 413 15.79 -23.27 -5.56
N TYR A 414 15.28 -23.12 -4.34
CA TYR A 414 14.87 -24.25 -3.50
C TYR A 414 13.79 -25.11 -4.17
N TYR A 415 12.75 -24.48 -4.71
CA TYR A 415 11.64 -25.17 -5.38
C TYR A 415 12.12 -26.03 -6.55
N TYR A 416 12.98 -25.50 -7.41
CA TYR A 416 13.50 -26.27 -8.55
C TYR A 416 14.51 -27.36 -8.15
N LYS A 417 15.11 -27.29 -6.96
CA LYS A 417 15.89 -28.39 -6.36
C LYS A 417 15.00 -29.46 -5.73
N ASN A 418 13.79 -29.11 -5.28
CA ASN A 418 12.88 -29.99 -4.53
C ASN A 418 11.45 -30.02 -5.12
N PRO A 419 11.25 -30.32 -6.41
CA PRO A 419 9.98 -30.08 -7.10
C PRO A 419 8.76 -30.87 -6.57
N ASN A 420 8.99 -31.96 -5.83
CA ASN A 420 7.97 -32.98 -5.56
C ASN A 420 7.42 -32.99 -4.12
N LEU A 421 7.38 -31.85 -3.42
CA LEU A 421 6.85 -31.80 -2.04
C LEU A 421 5.31 -31.87 -1.93
N GLY A 422 4.59 -31.60 -3.03
CA GLY A 422 3.12 -31.67 -3.05
C GLY A 422 2.47 -30.83 -1.95
N THR A 423 1.62 -31.43 -1.11
CA THR A 423 0.96 -30.76 0.02
C THR A 423 1.78 -30.80 1.32
N THR A 424 2.99 -31.35 1.30
CA THR A 424 3.87 -31.37 2.47
C THR A 424 4.35 -29.96 2.75
N ILE A 425 4.22 -29.49 3.99
CA ILE A 425 4.76 -28.19 4.41
C ILE A 425 6.28 -28.32 4.45
N PRO A 426 7.03 -27.48 3.70
CA PRO A 426 8.49 -27.53 3.71
C PRO A 426 9.04 -27.23 5.12
N THR A 427 10.14 -27.87 5.50
CA THR A 427 10.82 -27.52 6.75
C THR A 427 12.01 -26.62 6.45
N VAL A 428 11.95 -25.36 6.91
CA VAL A 428 13.12 -24.47 6.87
C VAL A 428 13.97 -24.75 8.09
N SER A 429 14.94 -25.64 7.95
CA SER A 429 15.87 -26.01 9.02
C SER A 429 16.94 -24.94 9.24
N ASP A 430 17.79 -25.14 10.25
CA ASP A 430 18.95 -24.27 10.45
C ASP A 430 20.00 -24.44 9.35
N ALA A 431 20.15 -25.65 8.81
CA ALA A 431 20.99 -25.89 7.64
C ALA A 431 20.47 -25.16 6.40
N GLU A 432 19.13 -25.11 6.24
CA GLU A 432 18.49 -24.37 5.16
C GLU A 432 18.71 -22.86 5.28
N PHE A 433 18.66 -22.33 6.51
CA PHE A 433 18.98 -20.94 6.78
C PHE A 433 20.45 -20.60 6.47
N GLU A 434 21.40 -21.48 6.81
CA GLU A 434 22.81 -21.31 6.42
C GLU A 434 22.99 -21.36 4.89
N ALA A 435 22.30 -22.28 4.21
CA ALA A 435 22.30 -22.34 2.75
C ALA A 435 21.73 -21.07 2.11
N PHE A 436 20.69 -20.46 2.71
CA PHE A 436 20.18 -19.16 2.31
C PHE A 436 21.23 -18.06 2.44
N LYS A 437 21.94 -17.96 3.57
CA LYS A 437 23.03 -16.97 3.73
C LYS A 437 24.15 -17.16 2.70
N GLN A 438 24.55 -18.41 2.45
CA GLN A 438 25.56 -18.71 1.42
C GLN A 438 25.08 -18.34 0.02
N TYR A 439 23.79 -18.53 -0.26
CA TYR A 439 23.18 -18.08 -1.51
C TYR A 439 23.26 -16.57 -1.66
N LEU A 440 22.86 -15.78 -0.64
CA LEU A 440 22.96 -14.31 -0.69
C LEU A 440 24.39 -13.85 -0.98
N LYS A 441 25.38 -14.46 -0.32
CA LYS A 441 26.81 -14.17 -0.54
C LYS A 441 27.26 -14.51 -1.96
N LYS A 442 26.88 -15.69 -2.46
CA LYS A 442 27.24 -16.16 -3.81
C LYS A 442 26.67 -15.25 -4.89
N GLU A 443 25.41 -14.86 -4.76
CA GLU A 443 24.72 -13.97 -5.69
C GLU A 443 25.10 -12.49 -5.52
N LYS A 444 26.02 -12.18 -4.59
CA LYS A 444 26.43 -10.81 -4.23
C LYS A 444 25.23 -9.92 -3.95
N PHE A 445 24.28 -10.45 -3.17
CA PHE A 445 23.04 -9.77 -2.83
C PHE A 445 23.33 -8.42 -2.15
N GLU A 446 22.76 -7.36 -2.69
CA GLU A 446 22.81 -6.03 -2.11
C GLU A 446 21.55 -5.84 -1.25
N PHE A 447 21.73 -5.50 0.03
CA PHE A 447 20.59 -5.22 0.92
C PHE A 447 20.00 -3.84 0.64
N ASP A 448 20.84 -2.92 0.17
CA ASP A 448 20.53 -1.52 -0.04
C ASP A 448 19.84 -0.93 1.18
N THR A 449 20.41 -1.19 2.35
CA THR A 449 20.04 -0.45 3.57
C THR A 449 20.34 1.04 3.34
N GLU A 450 19.64 1.93 4.04
CA GLU A 450 19.86 3.38 3.85
C GLU A 450 21.31 3.79 4.15
N THR A 451 21.95 3.12 5.11
CA THR A 451 23.38 3.28 5.39
C THR A 451 24.25 2.79 4.23
N GLU A 452 23.98 1.61 3.66
CA GLU A 452 24.72 1.08 2.52
C GLU A 452 24.59 1.98 1.29
N LYS A 453 23.37 2.46 0.98
CA LYS A 453 23.13 3.42 -0.10
C LYS A 453 23.90 4.72 0.11
N SER A 454 23.88 5.25 1.33
CA SER A 454 24.61 6.49 1.66
C SER A 454 26.11 6.31 1.45
N LEU A 455 26.66 5.17 1.88
CA LEU A 455 28.06 4.84 1.65
C LEU A 455 28.39 4.73 0.16
N LYS A 456 27.57 3.99 -0.62
CA LYS A 456 27.72 3.90 -2.09
C LYS A 456 27.70 5.29 -2.74
N ALA A 457 26.77 6.16 -2.33
CA ALA A 457 26.69 7.53 -2.83
C ALA A 457 27.95 8.35 -2.50
N THR A 458 28.54 8.18 -1.31
CA THR A 458 29.83 8.79 -0.97
C THR A 458 30.93 8.39 -1.93
N LEU A 459 31.04 7.11 -2.30
CA LEU A 459 32.05 6.65 -3.28
C LEU A 459 31.81 7.26 -4.66
N GLU A 460 30.56 7.36 -5.10
CA GLU A 460 30.24 7.98 -6.39
C GLU A 460 30.59 9.47 -6.44
N VAL A 461 30.47 10.19 -5.32
CA VAL A 461 30.95 11.57 -5.20
C VAL A 461 32.47 11.61 -5.19
N ALA A 462 33.12 10.74 -4.40
CA ALA A 462 34.58 10.67 -4.31
C ALA A 462 35.24 10.41 -5.67
N LYS A 463 34.66 9.55 -6.52
CA LYS A 463 35.12 9.32 -7.90
C LYS A 463 35.01 10.56 -8.77
N LYS A 464 33.93 11.35 -8.63
CA LYS A 464 33.76 12.62 -9.37
C LYS A 464 34.79 13.66 -8.94
N GLU A 465 35.11 13.68 -7.66
CA GLU A 465 36.12 14.56 -7.06
C GLU A 465 37.56 14.03 -7.23
N LYS A 466 37.72 12.80 -7.74
CA LYS A 466 39.00 12.09 -7.93
C LYS A 466 39.78 11.89 -6.62
N VAL A 467 39.06 11.65 -5.52
CA VAL A 467 39.62 11.33 -4.20
C VAL A 467 39.32 9.89 -3.78
N ASP A 468 38.70 9.10 -4.65
CA ASP A 468 38.34 7.71 -4.37
C ASP A 468 39.56 6.82 -4.10
N GLU A 469 40.67 7.03 -4.83
CA GLU A 469 41.93 6.28 -4.59
C GLU A 469 42.51 6.56 -3.19
N SER A 470 42.40 7.80 -2.70
CA SER A 470 42.98 8.19 -1.41
C SER A 470 42.17 7.71 -0.21
N ILE A 471 40.87 7.42 -0.39
CA ILE A 471 39.98 6.91 0.67
C ILE A 471 39.61 5.43 0.49
N ALA A 472 40.21 4.75 -0.51
CA ALA A 472 39.78 3.42 -0.92
C ALA A 472 39.88 2.40 0.22
N ALA A 473 40.93 2.47 1.04
CA ALA A 473 41.14 1.54 2.14
C ALA A 473 40.07 1.72 3.24
N GLU A 474 39.80 2.96 3.65
CA GLU A 474 38.80 3.32 4.65
C GLU A 474 37.39 2.98 4.18
N TYR A 475 37.10 3.25 2.91
CA TYR A 475 35.82 2.88 2.29
C TYR A 475 35.60 1.37 2.34
N GLN A 476 36.61 0.58 1.93
CA GLN A 476 36.50 -0.88 1.96
C GLN A 476 36.39 -1.42 3.39
N GLN A 477 37.07 -0.82 4.36
CA GLN A 477 36.92 -1.18 5.77
C GLN A 477 35.49 -0.92 6.28
N LEU A 478 34.92 0.24 5.96
CA LEU A 478 33.56 0.58 6.36
C LEU A 478 32.52 -0.31 5.67
N LEU A 479 32.69 -0.58 4.38
CA LEU A 479 31.83 -1.50 3.63
C LEU A 479 31.87 -2.91 4.23
N ALA A 480 33.06 -3.42 4.54
CA ALA A 480 33.21 -4.74 5.18
C ALA A 480 32.59 -4.78 6.59
N ALA A 481 32.71 -3.70 7.36
CA ALA A 481 32.08 -3.58 8.67
C ALA A 481 30.54 -3.58 8.57
N LEU A 482 29.98 -2.88 7.57
CA LEU A 482 28.54 -2.90 7.30
C LEU A 482 28.07 -4.29 6.90
N GLN A 483 28.75 -4.96 5.96
CA GLN A 483 28.41 -6.32 5.54
C GLN A 483 28.44 -7.32 6.71
N LYS A 484 29.43 -7.19 7.61
CA LYS A 484 29.49 -7.99 8.85
C LYS A 484 28.32 -7.69 9.79
N SER A 485 27.90 -6.43 9.87
CA SER A 485 26.72 -6.03 10.64
C SER A 485 25.45 -6.64 10.04
N GLU A 486 25.28 -6.61 8.72
CA GLU A 486 24.15 -7.22 8.02
C GLU A 486 24.10 -8.74 8.25
N GLU A 487 25.25 -9.42 8.21
CA GLU A 487 25.34 -10.84 8.55
C GLU A 487 24.93 -11.11 10.01
N LYS A 488 25.31 -10.23 10.95
CA LYS A 488 24.86 -10.32 12.33
C LYS A 488 23.34 -10.15 12.42
N GLU A 489 22.77 -9.16 11.74
CA GLU A 489 21.32 -8.90 11.72
C GLU A 489 20.53 -10.07 11.13
N LEU A 490 21.03 -10.71 10.07
CA LEU A 490 20.43 -11.94 9.55
C LEU A 490 20.31 -13.02 10.65
N ASN A 491 21.36 -13.21 11.46
CA ASN A 491 21.34 -14.19 12.54
C ASN A 491 20.42 -13.75 13.70
N THR A 492 20.43 -12.47 14.06
CA THR A 492 19.51 -11.89 15.07
C THR A 492 18.05 -12.13 14.69
N HIS A 493 17.70 -11.94 13.41
CA HIS A 493 16.34 -12.07 12.88
C HIS A 493 16.07 -13.42 12.21
N LYS A 494 16.84 -14.46 12.56
CA LYS A 494 16.75 -15.80 11.94
C LYS A 494 15.35 -16.40 11.97
N ALA A 495 14.61 -16.28 13.08
CA ALA A 495 13.27 -16.86 13.19
C ALA A 495 12.27 -16.20 12.22
N GLU A 496 12.29 -14.87 12.12
CA GLU A 496 11.49 -14.08 11.18
C GLU A 496 11.81 -14.48 9.73
N ILE A 497 13.09 -14.49 9.37
CA ILE A 497 13.54 -14.82 8.01
C ILE A 497 13.17 -16.26 7.63
N LYS A 498 13.32 -17.21 8.56
CA LYS A 498 12.89 -18.61 8.33
C LYS A 498 11.38 -18.71 8.11
N GLN A 499 10.58 -17.93 8.83
CA GLN A 499 9.13 -17.89 8.62
C GLN A 499 8.79 -17.29 7.25
N MET A 500 9.46 -16.22 6.82
CA MET A 500 9.25 -15.63 5.50
C MET A 500 9.63 -16.57 4.36
N LEU A 501 10.75 -17.29 4.51
CA LEU A 501 11.14 -18.36 3.59
C LEU A 501 10.06 -19.45 3.52
N LEU A 502 9.58 -19.90 4.68
CA LEU A 502 8.54 -20.92 4.77
C LEU A 502 7.25 -20.47 4.07
N ASP A 503 6.80 -19.24 4.32
CA ASP A 503 5.59 -18.69 3.70
C ASP A 503 5.71 -18.63 2.18
N GLU A 504 6.86 -18.16 1.68
CA GLU A 504 7.16 -18.10 0.25
C GLU A 504 7.27 -19.49 -0.38
N LEU A 505 7.79 -20.48 0.35
CA LEU A 505 7.83 -21.87 -0.10
C LEU A 505 6.44 -22.50 -0.14
N ILE A 506 5.60 -22.33 0.89
CA ILE A 506 4.23 -22.84 0.91
C ILE A 506 3.45 -22.32 -0.29
N LYS A 507 3.57 -21.02 -0.61
CA LYS A 507 2.91 -20.45 -1.79
C LYS A 507 3.34 -21.12 -3.10
N ARG A 508 4.61 -21.53 -3.25
CA ARG A 508 5.06 -22.24 -4.46
C ARG A 508 4.45 -23.62 -4.62
N TYR A 509 4.24 -24.36 -3.53
CA TYR A 509 3.73 -25.73 -3.59
C TYR A 509 2.20 -25.81 -3.49
N GLN A 510 1.58 -24.88 -2.77
CA GLN A 510 0.17 -24.97 -2.35
C GLN A 510 -0.63 -23.69 -2.62
N TYR A 511 -0.05 -22.74 -3.35
CA TYR A 511 -0.63 -21.42 -3.60
C TYR A 511 -0.93 -20.66 -2.29
N LYS A 512 -1.54 -19.49 -2.42
CA LYS A 512 -1.93 -18.67 -1.27
C LYS A 512 -2.95 -19.36 -0.36
N GLU A 513 -3.80 -20.20 -0.92
CA GLU A 513 -4.78 -21.01 -0.18
C GLU A 513 -4.10 -21.92 0.85
N GLY A 514 -3.02 -22.62 0.46
CA GLY A 514 -2.24 -23.45 1.38
C GLY A 514 -1.58 -22.66 2.50
N LEU A 515 -1.11 -21.44 2.21
CA LEU A 515 -0.55 -20.53 3.22
C LEU A 515 -1.60 -20.12 4.25
N TYR A 516 -2.79 -19.73 3.81
CA TYR A 516 -3.88 -19.39 4.74
C TYR A 516 -4.30 -20.57 5.59
N LYS A 517 -4.42 -21.77 4.99
CA LYS A 517 -4.71 -22.99 5.74
C LYS A 517 -3.63 -23.28 6.79
N TYR A 518 -2.35 -23.15 6.43
CA TYR A 518 -1.26 -23.29 7.38
C TYR A 518 -1.41 -22.33 8.56
N TYR A 519 -1.63 -21.04 8.29
CA TYR A 519 -1.77 -20.00 9.30
C TYR A 519 -2.86 -20.27 10.34
N THR A 520 -3.97 -20.93 9.97
CA THR A 520 -5.03 -21.30 10.93
C THR A 520 -4.53 -22.17 12.09
N THR A 521 -3.38 -22.84 11.92
CA THR A 521 -2.80 -23.75 12.93
C THR A 521 -1.47 -23.27 13.50
N SER A 522 -0.75 -22.40 12.80
CA SER A 522 0.65 -22.10 13.10
C SER A 522 0.98 -20.62 13.29
N ASN A 523 0.10 -19.70 12.84
CA ASN A 523 0.43 -18.28 12.89
C ASN A 523 0.24 -17.72 14.32
N PRO A 524 1.28 -17.15 14.95
CA PRO A 524 1.23 -16.72 16.35
C PRO A 524 0.22 -15.59 16.60
N GLU A 525 0.02 -14.68 15.65
CA GLU A 525 -0.93 -13.57 15.78
C GLU A 525 -2.38 -14.08 15.77
N ILE A 526 -2.69 -15.04 14.90
CA ILE A 526 -4.00 -15.72 14.87
C ILE A 526 -4.22 -16.50 16.17
N GLN A 527 -3.24 -17.28 16.63
CA GLN A 527 -3.36 -18.04 17.88
C GLN A 527 -3.55 -17.11 19.08
N LYS A 528 -2.84 -15.99 19.13
CA LYS A 528 -2.98 -14.99 20.20
C LYS A 528 -4.35 -14.34 20.19
N ALA A 529 -4.86 -13.95 19.02
CA ALA A 529 -6.20 -13.39 18.88
C ALA A 529 -7.29 -14.41 19.24
N ALA A 530 -7.15 -15.66 18.80
CA ALA A 530 -8.07 -16.73 19.17
C ALA A 530 -8.06 -17.00 20.69
N ALA A 531 -6.88 -17.08 21.30
CA ALA A 531 -6.75 -17.25 22.75
C ALA A 531 -7.37 -16.09 23.54
N LEU A 532 -7.19 -14.85 23.04
CA LEU A 532 -7.82 -13.67 23.63
C LEU A 532 -9.35 -13.72 23.54
N LEU A 533 -9.89 -14.03 22.36
CA LEU A 533 -11.35 -14.09 22.14
C LEU A 533 -12.02 -15.20 22.94
N ASN A 534 -11.32 -16.32 23.15
CA ASN A 534 -11.78 -17.42 23.99
C ASN A 534 -11.57 -17.16 25.50
N ASN A 535 -11.08 -15.99 25.89
CA ASN A 535 -11.00 -15.53 27.28
C ASN A 535 -11.83 -14.24 27.49
N PRO A 536 -13.15 -14.36 27.75
CA PRO A 536 -14.04 -13.20 27.88
C PRO A 536 -13.60 -12.19 28.94
N SER A 537 -13.01 -12.67 30.05
CA SER A 537 -12.52 -11.78 31.12
C SER A 537 -11.38 -10.89 30.62
N GLN A 538 -10.38 -11.48 29.94
CA GLN A 538 -9.27 -10.73 29.38
C GLN A 538 -9.72 -9.80 28.25
N TYR A 539 -10.58 -10.29 27.34
CA TYR A 539 -11.13 -9.50 26.24
C TYR A 539 -11.90 -8.27 26.75
N ASN A 540 -12.83 -8.47 27.70
CA ASN A 540 -13.62 -7.38 28.27
C ASN A 540 -12.76 -6.40 29.08
N LYS A 541 -11.72 -6.89 29.77
CA LYS A 541 -10.76 -6.03 30.48
C LYS A 541 -10.04 -5.08 29.53
N ILE A 542 -9.74 -5.50 28.29
CA ILE A 542 -9.13 -4.62 27.29
C ILE A 542 -10.13 -3.56 26.81
N LEU A 543 -11.40 -3.92 26.59
CA LEU A 543 -12.43 -3.00 26.13
C LEU A 543 -12.93 -2.01 27.20
N LEU A 544 -12.59 -2.23 28.48
CA LEU A 544 -13.00 -1.39 29.62
C LEU A 544 -11.86 -0.52 30.20
N LYS A 545 -10.63 -0.66 29.68
CA LYS A 545 -9.42 0.06 30.13
C LYS A 545 -9.10 1.24 29.23
#